data_AF-A0A2N5YUG1-F1
#
_entry.id   AF-A0A2N5YUG1-F1
#
_cell.length_a   1.000
_cell.length_b   1.000
_cell.length_c   1.000
_cell.angle_alpha   90.00
_cell.angle_beta   90.00
_cell.angle_gamma   90.00
#
_symmetry.space_group_name_H-M   'P 1'
#
loop_
_entity.id
_entity.type
_entity.pdbx_description
1 polymer ?
#
loop_
_entity_poly.entity_id
_entity_poly.type
_entity_poly.pdbx_seq_one_letter_code
_entity_poly.pdbx_strand_id
1 'polypeptide(L)'
;MNRLGINHNEIPELCTLINNHRNIEIKSIFSHLVGSDNENLDYFTNNQISIFETAVNEIKDKTGLNPLKHILNSAGISRFTNYQYDMVRLGIGLYGLMP
;
A
#
# COMPACT_ATOMS: atom_id res chain seq x y z
N MET A 1 -9.93 1.69 -1.20
CA MET A 1 -10.43 2.67 -2.19
C MET A 1 -11.25 2.01 -3.29
N ASN A 2 -10.92 0.78 -3.72
CA ASN A 2 -11.68 0.02 -4.73
C ASN A 2 -11.85 0.75 -6.06
N ARG A 3 -10.87 1.60 -6.41
CA ARG A 3 -10.83 2.29 -7.70
C ARG A 3 -10.03 1.48 -8.72
N LEU A 4 -8.84 1.04 -8.33
CA LEU A 4 -7.94 0.17 -9.08
C LEU A 4 -7.13 -0.65 -8.07
N GLY A 5 -6.59 -1.78 -8.51
CA GLY A 5 -5.72 -2.64 -7.70
C GLY A 5 -6.16 -4.10 -7.74
N ILE A 6 -5.40 -4.92 -7.02
CA ILE A 6 -5.67 -6.35 -6.83
C ILE A 6 -6.25 -6.53 -5.44
N ASN A 7 -7.33 -7.31 -5.31
CA ASN A 7 -7.91 -7.63 -4.02
C ASN A 7 -7.06 -8.69 -3.30
N HIS A 8 -7.15 -8.74 -1.97
CA HIS A 8 -6.33 -9.65 -1.17
C HIS A 8 -6.53 -11.14 -1.55
N ASN A 9 -7.74 -11.53 -1.93
CA ASN A 9 -8.05 -12.90 -2.38
C ASN A 9 -7.45 -13.27 -3.75
N GLU A 10 -7.01 -12.28 -4.54
CA GLU A 10 -6.39 -12.48 -5.86
C GLU A 10 -4.84 -12.56 -5.77
N ILE A 11 -4.26 -12.33 -4.58
CA ILE A 11 -2.81 -12.36 -4.35
C ILE A 11 -2.17 -13.72 -4.71
N PRO A 12 -2.78 -14.90 -4.41
CA PRO A 12 -2.20 -16.17 -4.84
C PRO A 12 -2.03 -16.30 -6.36
N GLU A 13 -3.01 -15.81 -7.13
CA GLU A 13 -2.96 -15.80 -8.59
C GLU A 13 -1.89 -14.83 -9.10
N LEU A 14 -1.81 -13.63 -8.50
CA LEU A 14 -0.76 -12.66 -8.80
C LEU A 14 0.65 -13.24 -8.57
N CYS A 15 0.88 -13.93 -7.45
CA CYS A 15 2.17 -14.56 -7.17
C CYS A 15 2.55 -15.60 -8.23
N THR A 16 1.56 -16.37 -8.71
CA THR A 16 1.75 -17.35 -9.79
C THR A 16 2.16 -16.64 -11.09
N LEU A 17 1.49 -15.55 -11.44
CA LEU A 17 1.83 -14.73 -12.61
C LEU A 17 3.25 -14.17 -12.51
N ILE A 18 3.61 -13.59 -11.36
CA ILE A 18 4.95 -13.04 -11.12
C ILE A 18 6.03 -14.11 -11.32
N ASN A 19 5.87 -15.29 -10.70
CA ASN A 19 6.85 -16.37 -10.77
C ASN A 19 7.03 -16.93 -12.20
N ASN A 20 5.99 -16.82 -13.05
CA ASN A 20 6.02 -17.26 -14.44
C ASN A 20 6.59 -16.21 -15.41
N HIS A 21 6.74 -14.95 -15.01
CA HIS A 21 7.18 -13.85 -15.89
C HIS A 21 8.47 -13.20 -15.38
N ARG A 22 9.60 -13.89 -15.56
CA ARG A 22 10.92 -13.41 -15.08
C ARG A 22 11.52 -12.24 -15.88
N ASN A 23 10.88 -11.83 -16.97
CA ASN A 23 11.25 -10.66 -17.76
C ASN A 23 10.65 -9.35 -17.22
N ILE A 24 9.84 -9.41 -16.15
CA ILE A 24 9.24 -8.27 -15.49
C ILE A 24 9.89 -8.09 -14.12
N GLU A 25 10.35 -6.88 -13.83
CA GLU A 25 10.87 -6.54 -12.52
C GLU A 25 9.84 -5.73 -11.72
N ILE A 26 9.41 -6.27 -10.59
CA ILE A 26 8.50 -5.57 -9.68
C ILE A 26 9.32 -4.60 -8.82
N LYS A 27 9.17 -3.30 -9.06
CA LYS A 27 9.90 -2.25 -8.33
C LYS A 27 9.23 -1.83 -7.02
N SER A 28 7.89 -1.82 -7.00
CA SER A 28 7.14 -1.34 -5.84
C SER A 28 5.75 -1.97 -5.72
N ILE A 29 5.25 -2.04 -4.49
CA ILE A 29 3.87 -2.41 -4.15
C ILE A 29 3.25 -1.26 -3.36
N PHE A 30 2.01 -0.87 -3.68
CA PHE A 30 1.35 0.23 -3.00
C PHE A 30 -0.16 0.09 -2.92
N SER A 31 -0.76 0.80 -1.97
CA SER A 31 -2.21 0.98 -1.85
C SER A 31 -2.54 2.44 -1.51
N HIS A 32 -3.83 2.78 -1.49
CA HIS A 32 -4.32 4.13 -1.17
C HIS A 32 -5.32 4.11 -0.01
N LEU A 33 -5.05 4.93 0.99
CA LEU A 33 -5.93 5.14 2.15
C LEU A 33 -7.10 6.04 1.73
N VAL A 34 -8.32 5.67 2.11
CA VAL A 34 -9.54 6.39 1.72
C VAL A 34 -9.86 7.54 2.66
N GLY A 35 -9.72 7.29 3.98
CA GLY A 35 -10.18 8.20 5.03
C GLY A 35 -9.07 8.60 6.00
N SER A 36 -7.83 8.65 5.52
CA SER A 36 -6.66 8.99 6.35
C SER A 36 -6.67 10.42 6.88
N ASP A 37 -7.61 11.26 6.45
CA ASP A 37 -7.88 12.65 6.86
C ASP A 37 -9.01 12.75 7.90
N ASN A 38 -9.76 11.67 8.15
CA ASN A 38 -10.92 11.65 9.04
C ASN A 38 -10.71 10.69 10.22
N GLU A 39 -10.67 11.22 11.44
CA GLU A 39 -10.52 10.44 12.69
C GLU A 39 -11.59 9.37 12.88
N ASN A 40 -12.82 9.61 12.43
CA ASN A 40 -13.90 8.62 12.52
C ASN A 40 -13.63 7.38 11.64
N LEU A 41 -12.69 7.47 10.70
CA LEU A 41 -12.27 6.39 9.82
C LEU A 41 -10.93 5.78 10.23
N ASP A 42 -10.40 6.07 11.41
CA ASP A 42 -9.09 5.54 11.84
C ASP A 42 -9.09 4.02 11.98
N TYR A 43 -10.16 3.44 12.51
CA TYR A 43 -10.33 1.99 12.56
C TYR A 43 -10.29 1.39 11.15
N PHE A 44 -11.02 2.00 10.21
CA PHE A 44 -11.05 1.57 8.81
C PHE A 44 -9.67 1.73 8.14
N THR A 45 -8.99 2.85 8.39
CA THR A 45 -7.66 3.16 7.83
C THR A 45 -6.61 2.16 8.33
N ASN A 46 -6.60 1.85 9.63
CA ASN A 46 -5.73 0.81 10.19
C ASN A 46 -6.05 -0.58 9.61
N ASN A 47 -7.32 -0.89 9.36
CA ASN A 47 -7.70 -2.13 8.68
C ASN A 47 -7.16 -2.18 7.24
N GLN A 48 -7.23 -1.07 6.48
CA GLN A 48 -6.61 -1.00 5.15
C GLN A 48 -5.10 -1.26 5.20
N ILE A 49 -4.41 -0.70 6.20
CA ILE A 49 -2.97 -0.88 6.40
C ILE A 49 -2.65 -2.34 6.74
N SER A 50 -3.39 -2.96 7.66
CA SER A 50 -3.21 -4.37 8.04
C SER A 50 -3.39 -5.32 6.84
N ILE A 51 -4.43 -5.09 6.02
CA ILE A 51 -4.65 -5.87 4.79
C ILE A 51 -3.47 -5.69 3.81
N PHE A 52 -2.98 -4.46 3.67
CA PHE A 52 -1.83 -4.18 2.81
C PHE A 52 -0.57 -4.90 3.28
N GLU A 53 -0.26 -4.88 4.57
CA GLU A 53 0.89 -5.58 5.13
C GLU A 53 0.79 -7.09 4.95
N THR A 54 -0.40 -7.65 5.19
CA THR A 54 -0.67 -9.08 4.98
C THR A 54 -0.41 -9.47 3.52
N ALA A 55 -0.95 -8.70 2.57
CA ALA A 55 -0.75 -8.94 1.14
C ALA A 55 0.72 -8.81 0.71
N VAL A 56 1.44 -7.80 1.20
CA VAL A 56 2.87 -7.60 0.89
C VAL A 56 3.71 -8.75 1.42
N ASN A 57 3.46 -9.19 2.66
CA ASN A 57 4.16 -10.33 3.25
C ASN A 57 3.88 -11.62 2.48
N GLU A 58 2.62 -11.86 2.08
CA GLU A 58 2.28 -13.03 1.25
C GLU A 58 2.99 -13.01 -0.11
N ILE A 59 3.04 -11.86 -0.78
CA ILE A 59 3.78 -11.71 -2.05
C ILE A 59 5.26 -12.02 -1.82
N LYS A 60 5.86 -11.44 -0.77
CA LYS A 60 7.27 -11.65 -0.43
C LYS A 60 7.57 -13.13 -0.19
N ASP A 61 6.75 -13.80 0.60
CA ASP A 61 6.96 -15.21 0.96
C ASP A 61 6.80 -16.15 -0.25
N LYS A 62 5.85 -15.86 -1.16
CA LYS A 62 5.56 -16.71 -2.33
C LYS A 62 6.44 -16.45 -3.55
N THR A 63 7.01 -15.24 -3.67
CA THR A 63 7.80 -14.84 -4.84
C THR A 63 9.29 -14.64 -4.53
N GLY A 64 9.65 -14.52 -3.24
CA GLY A 64 10.99 -14.16 -2.80
C GLY A 64 11.38 -12.71 -3.09
N LEU A 65 10.45 -11.89 -3.60
CA LEU A 65 10.70 -10.49 -3.95
C LEU A 65 10.61 -9.59 -2.70
N ASN A 66 11.41 -8.52 -2.69
CA ASN A 66 11.34 -7.49 -1.66
C ASN A 66 11.31 -6.08 -2.29
N PRO A 67 10.23 -5.74 -3.03
CA PRO A 67 10.07 -4.44 -3.68
C PRO A 67 9.77 -3.33 -2.67
N LEU A 68 9.95 -2.08 -3.08
CA LEU A 68 9.61 -0.90 -2.26
C LEU A 68 8.12 -0.91 -1.91
N LYS A 69 7.75 -0.55 -0.70
CA LYS A 69 6.34 -0.43 -0.29
C LYS A 69 6.01 0.96 0.22
N HIS A 70 4.83 1.45 -0.17
CA HIS A 70 4.35 2.77 0.21
C HIS A 70 2.82 2.86 0.21
N ILE A 71 2.23 3.45 1.26
CA ILE A 71 0.76 3.54 1.37
C ILE A 71 0.25 4.94 1.69
N LEU A 72 1.05 5.77 2.36
CA LEU A 72 0.62 7.07 2.87
C LEU A 72 0.47 8.12 1.76
N ASN A 73 -0.68 8.79 1.75
CA ASN A 73 -0.93 10.06 1.10
C ASN A 73 -0.59 11.23 2.07
N SER A 74 -0.85 12.48 1.69
CA SER A 74 -0.53 13.65 2.52
C SER A 74 -1.06 13.59 3.96
N ALA A 75 -2.31 13.17 4.17
CA ALA A 75 -2.88 13.05 5.53
C ALA A 75 -2.32 11.84 6.26
N GLY A 76 -2.10 10.73 5.54
CA GLY A 76 -1.41 9.56 6.08
C GLY A 76 -0.03 9.89 6.65
N ILE A 77 0.74 10.73 5.94
CA ILE A 77 2.11 11.12 6.35
C ILE A 77 2.12 11.76 7.74
N SER A 78 1.14 12.61 8.06
CA SER A 78 1.07 13.31 9.34
C SER A 78 0.41 12.50 10.45
N ARG A 79 -0.62 11.71 10.13
CA ARG A 79 -1.45 11.02 11.14
C ARG A 79 -1.02 9.57 11.43
N PHE A 80 -0.37 8.91 10.48
CA PHE A 80 -0.06 7.47 10.51
C PHE A 80 1.46 7.23 10.33
N THR A 81 2.29 7.98 11.07
CA THR A 81 3.75 8.05 10.91
C THR A 81 4.49 6.72 11.03
N ASN A 82 3.91 5.74 11.73
CA ASN A 82 4.49 4.40 11.87
C ASN A 82 4.47 3.58 10.56
N TYR A 83 3.71 4.02 9.56
CA TYR A 83 3.49 3.29 8.31
C TYR A 83 4.09 4.00 7.08
N GLN A 84 5.16 4.78 7.28
CA GLN A 84 5.89 5.44 6.18
C GLN A 84 6.60 4.44 5.26
N TYR A 85 7.01 3.29 5.79
CA TYR A 85 7.72 2.24 5.06
C TYR A 85 8.94 2.78 4.27
N ASP A 86 9.09 2.43 2.99
CA ASP A 86 10.24 2.84 2.18
C ASP A 86 10.02 4.20 1.50
N MET A 87 8.76 4.61 1.32
CA MET A 87 8.41 5.86 0.64
C MET A 87 7.00 6.34 1.03
N VAL A 88 6.76 7.64 0.90
CA VAL A 88 5.44 8.26 1.04
C VAL A 88 5.07 9.05 -0.23
N ARG A 89 3.77 9.27 -0.45
CA ARG A 89 3.28 10.04 -1.61
C ARG A 89 2.72 11.39 -1.14
N LEU A 90 3.60 12.38 -1.04
CA LEU A 90 3.24 13.75 -0.71
C LEU A 90 2.55 14.41 -1.91
N GLY A 91 1.23 14.61 -1.79
CA GLY A 91 0.41 15.29 -2.80
C GLY A 91 0.11 16.72 -2.39
N ILE A 92 -1.12 16.98 -1.95
CA ILE A 92 -1.58 18.32 -1.57
C ILE A 92 -0.72 19.01 -0.48
N GLY A 93 -0.07 18.23 0.39
CA GLY A 93 0.84 18.73 1.42
C GLY A 93 2.11 19.38 0.85
N LEU A 94 2.50 19.07 -0.39
CA LEU A 94 3.61 19.75 -1.09
C LEU A 94 3.32 21.25 -1.25
N TYR A 95 2.04 21.62 -1.34
CA TYR A 95 1.60 23.00 -1.54
C TYR A 95 1.30 23.72 -0.21
N GLY A 96 1.68 23.12 0.93
CA GLY A 96 1.41 23.69 2.27
C GLY A 96 -0.05 23.58 2.71
N LEU A 97 -0.84 22.72 2.07
CA LEU A 97 -2.24 22.49 2.39
C LEU A 97 -2.43 21.13 3.07
N MET A 98 -3.22 21.10 4.14
CA MET A 98 -3.59 19.84 4.81
C MET A 98 -4.91 19.31 4.24
N PRO A 99 -4.99 18.00 3.90
CA PRO A 99 -6.25 17.35 3.54
C PRO A 99 -7.26 17.39 4.69
#